data_AF-A0A5B8C1R3-F1
#
_entry.id   AF-A0A5B8C1R3-F1
#
_cell.length_a   1.000
_cell.length_b   1.000
_cell.length_c   1.000
_cell.angle_alpha   90.00
_cell.angle_beta   90.00
_cell.angle_gamma   90.00
#
_symmetry.space_group_name_H-M   'P 1'
#
loop_
_entity.id
_entity.type
_entity.pdbx_description
1 polymer ?
#
loop_
_entity_poly.entity_id
_entity_poly.type
_entity_poly.pdbx_seq_one_letter_code
_entity_poly.pdbx_strand_id
1 'polypeptide(L)'
;MVTWSRLSLTFLLAPWTRPVRGPSPAPSRAGGAAELRLAAHGPRGYGPVASAPHPREMSSSPRDVTSAASSTPPPATRPAPAPPTPGARAGLPVTLGGAPARQSDQTTCGSTALLMLAATGDRVLADWLEHGTLPPELLPHRVPPEIPPAALGGTAQPGPAGVTARLTAAQRHVRTRTSAAALGPAPWPGSLGTPPWTAAREARFPGVRYRSVPLADTTARARTLLTSVHGATLAGVPVPLYTGGDLGRGLTTAVPRHVVLAVPPPAAAAHRGHDDAGRPVLHLYDPASGRVYPVLLDELLDREGPHPALGGWSHVVWVVLPEPVHADAA
;
A
#
# COMPACT_ATOMS: atom_id res chain seq x y z
N MET A 1 32.86 25.35 6.64
CA MET A 1 31.47 25.40 7.16
C MET A 1 30.75 24.16 6.65
N VAL A 2 30.30 23.32 7.57
CA VAL A 2 30.21 21.85 7.39
C VAL A 2 28.86 21.42 6.82
N THR A 3 28.95 20.67 5.72
CA THR A 3 27.92 19.98 4.94
C THR A 3 27.29 18.81 5.71
N TRP A 4 25.95 18.76 5.77
CA TRP A 4 25.22 17.57 6.23
C TRP A 4 24.62 16.83 5.03
N SER A 5 25.29 15.74 4.67
CA SER A 5 24.83 14.71 3.75
C SER A 5 24.31 13.51 4.56
N ARG A 6 23.34 12.79 3.97
CA ARG A 6 22.91 11.40 4.28
C ARG A 6 21.79 11.26 5.33
N LEU A 7 20.56 11.09 4.81
CA LEU A 7 19.46 10.45 5.53
C LEU A 7 19.78 8.95 5.64
N SER A 8 20.36 8.55 6.77
CA SER A 8 20.42 7.17 7.25
C SER A 8 19.07 6.76 7.85
N LEU A 9 18.66 5.51 7.63
CA LEU A 9 17.41 4.95 8.19
C LEU A 9 17.40 4.90 9.73
N THR A 10 18.56 5.11 10.36
CA THR A 10 18.76 5.29 11.79
C THR A 10 17.92 6.43 12.41
N PHE A 11 17.52 7.45 11.63
CA PHE A 11 16.80 8.61 12.16
C PHE A 11 15.27 8.48 12.22
N LEU A 12 14.69 7.42 11.65
CA LEU A 12 13.25 7.13 11.82
C LEU A 12 12.94 6.44 13.16
N LEU A 13 13.97 6.15 13.97
CA LEU A 13 13.87 5.22 15.09
C LEU A 13 14.14 5.82 16.48
N ALA A 14 14.06 7.14 16.73
CA ALA A 14 14.11 7.65 18.12
C ALA A 14 12.86 7.21 18.94
N PRO A 15 12.96 6.97 20.27
CA PRO A 15 12.04 6.10 20.99
C PRO A 15 10.68 6.76 21.27
N TRP A 16 9.62 6.16 20.75
CA TRP A 16 8.24 6.48 21.12
C TRP A 16 7.71 5.44 22.10
N THR A 17 7.92 5.66 23.39
CA THR A 17 7.08 5.08 24.44
C THR A 17 6.22 6.18 25.03
N ARG A 18 5.06 6.43 24.41
CA ARG A 18 3.94 7.07 25.10
C ARG A 18 2.69 6.23 24.91
N PRO A 19 2.05 5.74 25.98
CA PRO A 19 0.78 5.07 25.87
C PRO A 19 -0.27 6.06 25.33
N VAL A 20 -1.02 5.62 24.33
CA VAL A 20 -2.25 6.30 23.89
C VAL A 20 -3.23 6.26 25.05
N ARG A 21 -3.41 7.39 25.75
CA ARG A 21 -4.53 7.55 26.68
C ARG A 21 -5.79 7.75 25.84
N GLY A 22 -6.72 6.79 25.94
CA GLY A 22 -8.08 6.97 25.46
C GLY A 22 -8.77 8.14 26.17
N PRO A 23 -9.77 8.78 25.54
CA PRO A 23 -10.54 9.84 26.18
C PRO A 23 -11.27 9.30 27.41
N SER A 24 -11.08 9.95 28.56
CA SER A 24 -11.94 9.73 29.74
C SER A 24 -13.37 10.18 29.42
N PRO A 25 -14.40 9.42 29.82
CA PRO A 25 -15.78 9.83 29.66
C PRO A 25 -16.13 10.97 30.62
N ALA A 26 -16.69 12.06 30.10
CA ALA A 26 -17.34 13.08 30.89
C ALA A 26 -18.73 12.60 31.37
N PRO A 27 -19.22 13.08 32.53
CA PRO A 27 -20.32 12.47 33.27
C PRO A 27 -21.69 12.64 32.58
N SER A 28 -22.53 11.62 32.79
CA SER A 28 -23.92 11.56 32.36
C SER A 28 -24.77 12.64 33.03
N ARG A 29 -25.59 13.32 32.22
CA ARG A 29 -26.80 13.99 32.70
C ARG A 29 -28.00 13.23 32.13
N ALA A 30 -28.82 12.76 33.06
CA ALA A 30 -30.12 12.15 32.83
C ALA A 30 -31.08 13.12 32.16
N GLY A 31 -31.97 12.58 31.31
CA GLY A 31 -33.18 13.27 30.89
C GLY A 31 -33.80 12.68 29.62
N GLY A 32 -34.98 12.07 29.77
CA GLY A 32 -35.99 12.04 28.71
C GLY A 32 -36.14 10.72 27.95
N ALA A 33 -36.96 9.83 28.49
CA ALA A 33 -37.56 8.72 27.77
C ALA A 33 -38.53 9.24 26.70
N ALA A 34 -38.44 8.71 25.48
CA ALA A 34 -39.53 8.68 24.52
C ALA A 34 -39.45 7.38 23.72
N GLU A 35 -40.25 6.44 24.21
CA GLU A 35 -40.59 5.14 23.65
C GLU A 35 -41.31 5.33 22.31
N LEU A 36 -40.82 4.74 21.21
CA LEU A 36 -41.62 4.55 20.00
C LEU A 36 -41.55 3.11 19.52
N ARG A 37 -42.76 2.55 19.42
CA ARG A 37 -43.08 1.14 19.27
C ARG A 37 -42.76 0.60 17.89
N LEU A 38 -42.23 -0.61 17.90
CA LEU A 38 -42.10 -1.53 16.77
C LEU A 38 -43.49 -2.09 16.43
N ALA A 39 -43.99 -1.85 15.21
CA ALA A 39 -45.18 -2.53 14.68
C ALA A 39 -44.75 -3.51 13.58
N ALA A 40 -44.82 -4.79 13.93
CA ALA A 40 -44.70 -5.92 13.02
C ALA A 40 -45.95 -6.02 12.13
N HIS A 41 -45.79 -6.28 10.83
CA HIS A 41 -46.86 -6.78 9.96
C HIS A 41 -46.35 -8.03 9.22
N GLY A 42 -46.92 -9.17 9.61
CA GLY A 42 -46.78 -10.46 8.94
C GLY A 42 -47.72 -10.62 7.74
N PRO A 43 -47.68 -11.79 7.09
CA PRO A 43 -47.94 -11.93 5.65
C PRO A 43 -49.39 -12.29 5.32
N ARG A 44 -49.81 -12.01 4.07
CA ARG A 44 -51.01 -12.60 3.45
C ARG A 44 -50.64 -13.30 2.15
N GLY A 45 -50.97 -14.58 2.08
CA GLY A 45 -50.94 -15.42 0.88
C GLY A 45 -52.34 -15.92 0.50
N TYR A 46 -52.37 -16.77 -0.55
CA TYR A 46 -53.47 -17.34 -1.35
C TYR A 46 -53.91 -16.42 -2.51
N GLY A 47 -53.84 -16.76 -3.82
CA GLY A 47 -53.77 -18.03 -4.57
C GLY A 47 -54.86 -17.99 -5.69
N PRO A 48 -54.99 -18.99 -6.59
CA PRO A 48 -54.22 -19.25 -7.81
C PRO A 48 -55.08 -19.27 -9.11
N VAL A 49 -54.52 -19.12 -10.33
CA VAL A 49 -55.13 -19.69 -11.58
C VAL A 49 -54.08 -20.01 -12.68
N ALA A 50 -53.99 -21.30 -12.99
CA ALA A 50 -53.80 -22.03 -14.27
C ALA A 50 -52.73 -21.69 -15.35
N SER A 51 -51.86 -22.70 -15.55
CA SER A 51 -51.60 -23.48 -16.77
C SER A 51 -50.93 -22.87 -18.03
N ALA A 52 -49.82 -23.52 -18.39
CA ALA A 52 -49.03 -23.40 -19.62
C ALA A 52 -49.76 -23.85 -20.90
N PRO A 53 -49.14 -23.64 -22.09
CA PRO A 53 -48.44 -24.77 -22.71
C PRO A 53 -47.10 -24.42 -23.41
N HIS A 54 -46.15 -25.34 -23.30
CA HIS A 54 -45.10 -25.65 -24.30
C HIS A 54 -45.60 -26.85 -25.13
N PRO A 55 -45.06 -27.19 -26.34
CA PRO A 55 -43.63 -27.21 -26.66
C PRO A 55 -43.25 -26.86 -28.12
N ARG A 56 -41.94 -26.70 -28.38
CA ARG A 56 -41.30 -27.19 -29.61
C ARG A 56 -39.80 -27.38 -29.41
N GLU A 57 -39.40 -28.63 -29.52
CA GLU A 57 -38.02 -29.11 -29.62
C GLU A 57 -37.36 -28.59 -30.91
N MET A 58 -36.08 -28.21 -30.82
CA MET A 58 -35.13 -28.37 -31.91
C MET A 58 -33.79 -28.82 -31.32
N SER A 59 -33.48 -30.09 -31.56
CA SER A 59 -32.19 -30.73 -31.31
C SER A 59 -31.25 -30.49 -32.51
N SER A 60 -30.00 -30.11 -32.27
CA SER A 60 -28.84 -30.55 -33.08
C SER A 60 -27.50 -30.11 -32.47
N SER A 61 -26.88 -31.08 -31.79
CA SER A 61 -25.47 -31.52 -31.83
C SER A 61 -24.26 -30.57 -31.66
N PRO A 62 -23.14 -31.11 -31.10
CA PRO A 62 -22.08 -30.35 -30.45
C PRO A 62 -20.98 -29.94 -31.44
N ARG A 63 -20.40 -28.75 -31.24
CA ARG A 63 -19.15 -28.34 -31.91
C ARG A 63 -17.98 -28.35 -30.93
N ASP A 64 -16.89 -28.89 -31.45
CA ASP A 64 -15.58 -29.08 -30.86
C ASP A 64 -15.08 -27.90 -30.01
N VAL A 65 -14.68 -28.22 -28.78
CA VAL A 65 -13.82 -27.37 -27.95
C VAL A 65 -12.39 -27.66 -28.36
N THR A 66 -11.91 -27.00 -29.42
CA THR A 66 -10.48 -26.90 -29.69
C THR A 66 -9.89 -25.72 -28.94
N SER A 67 -8.87 -26.05 -28.15
CA SER A 67 -7.98 -25.19 -27.38
C SER A 67 -7.63 -23.87 -28.12
N ALA A 68 -8.20 -22.77 -27.66
CA ALA A 68 -7.73 -21.42 -27.99
C ALA A 68 -6.78 -20.98 -26.88
N ALA A 69 -5.48 -20.99 -27.21
CA ALA A 69 -4.41 -20.49 -26.37
C ALA A 69 -4.72 -19.07 -25.88
N SER A 70 -4.72 -18.90 -24.55
CA SER A 70 -4.81 -17.61 -23.85
C SER A 70 -3.71 -16.68 -24.35
N SER A 71 -4.07 -15.79 -25.28
CA SER A 71 -3.18 -14.76 -25.79
C SER A 71 -2.99 -13.74 -24.68
N THR A 72 -1.85 -13.80 -23.99
CA THR A 72 -1.49 -12.84 -22.96
C THR A 72 -1.11 -11.52 -23.64
N PRO A 73 -1.77 -10.38 -23.35
CA PRO A 73 -1.37 -9.10 -23.93
C PRO A 73 0.01 -8.68 -23.39
N PRO A 74 0.84 -8.02 -24.22
CA PRO A 74 2.17 -7.56 -23.81
C PRO A 74 2.08 -6.51 -22.69
N PRO A 75 3.11 -6.38 -21.83
CA PRO A 75 3.16 -5.31 -20.84
C PRO A 75 3.13 -3.94 -21.54
N ALA A 76 2.10 -3.15 -21.24
CA ALA A 76 1.94 -1.80 -21.79
C ALA A 76 3.11 -0.90 -21.37
N THR A 77 3.72 -0.26 -22.36
CA THR A 77 4.90 0.60 -22.22
C THR A 77 4.54 1.85 -21.40
N ARG A 78 5.39 2.19 -20.42
CA ARG A 78 5.30 3.43 -19.63
C ARG A 78 5.23 4.65 -20.58
N PRO A 79 4.32 5.61 -20.37
CA PRO A 79 4.42 6.90 -21.05
C PRO A 79 5.77 7.55 -20.76
N ALA A 80 6.38 8.19 -21.74
CA ALA A 80 7.61 8.93 -21.53
C ALA A 80 7.38 10.02 -20.46
N PRO A 81 8.27 10.18 -19.46
CA PRO A 81 8.11 11.22 -18.46
C PRO A 81 8.16 12.59 -19.14
N ALA A 82 7.18 13.45 -18.86
CA ALA A 82 7.22 14.85 -19.26
C ALA A 82 8.42 15.55 -18.58
N PRO A 83 9.07 16.52 -19.24
CA PRO A 83 10.20 17.23 -18.65
C PRO A 83 9.78 17.98 -17.37
N PRO A 84 10.59 17.94 -16.29
CA PRO A 84 10.24 18.59 -15.04
C PRO A 84 10.31 20.11 -15.17
N THR A 85 9.29 20.83 -14.70
CA THR A 85 9.39 22.27 -14.46
C THR A 85 10.36 22.54 -13.30
N PRO A 86 11.29 23.50 -13.40
CA PRO A 86 12.29 23.73 -12.35
C PRO A 86 11.68 24.39 -11.10
N GLY A 87 12.13 23.99 -9.90
CA GLY A 87 11.98 24.82 -8.68
C GLY A 87 11.74 24.07 -7.36
N ALA A 88 10.87 23.06 -7.33
CA ALA A 88 10.51 22.34 -6.09
C ALA A 88 10.21 20.84 -6.31
N ARG A 89 10.71 20.25 -7.40
CA ARG A 89 10.19 18.99 -7.97
C ARG A 89 11.12 17.77 -7.93
N ALA A 90 12.34 17.92 -7.41
CA ALA A 90 13.24 16.78 -7.26
C ALA A 90 12.98 16.12 -5.90
N GLY A 91 12.32 14.96 -5.88
CA GLY A 91 12.10 14.21 -4.63
C GLY A 91 13.40 13.96 -3.88
N LEU A 92 13.36 13.67 -2.59
CA LEU A 92 14.55 13.38 -1.79
C LEU A 92 14.99 11.93 -2.00
N PRO A 93 16.25 11.65 -2.36
CA PRO A 93 16.71 10.27 -2.55
C PRO A 93 16.65 9.49 -1.23
N VAL A 94 16.18 8.25 -1.29
CA VAL A 94 16.19 7.31 -0.18
C VAL A 94 17.32 6.31 -0.37
N THR A 95 18.19 6.20 0.62
CA THR A 95 19.33 5.28 0.60
C THR A 95 19.36 4.39 1.82
N LEU A 96 19.86 3.18 1.64
CA LEU A 96 20.14 2.18 2.66
C LEU A 96 21.61 1.80 2.56
N GLY A 97 22.42 2.01 3.59
CA GLY A 97 23.85 1.66 3.56
C GLY A 97 24.61 2.25 2.35
N GLY A 98 24.18 3.42 1.87
CA GLY A 98 24.71 4.10 0.68
C GLY A 98 24.18 3.59 -0.67
N ALA A 99 23.36 2.54 -0.71
CA ALA A 99 22.67 2.08 -1.92
C ALA A 99 21.29 2.75 -2.07
N PRO A 100 20.79 2.98 -3.29
CA PRO A 100 19.42 3.47 -3.49
C PRO A 100 18.41 2.43 -3.00
N ALA A 101 17.47 2.84 -2.15
CA ALA A 101 16.29 2.02 -1.85
C ALA A 101 15.35 2.12 -3.06
N ARG A 102 15.51 1.23 -4.04
CA ARG A 102 14.78 1.23 -5.31
C ARG A 102 14.27 -0.17 -5.63
N GLN A 103 13.13 -0.25 -6.31
CA GLN A 103 12.64 -1.51 -6.86
C GLN A 103 13.65 -2.11 -7.87
N SER A 104 13.76 -3.43 -7.85
CA SER A 104 14.71 -4.19 -8.67
C SER A 104 14.21 -4.42 -10.11
N ASP A 105 12.90 -4.48 -10.31
CA ASP A 105 12.25 -4.63 -11.62
C ASP A 105 10.89 -3.89 -11.68
N GLN A 106 10.23 -3.86 -12.84
CA GLN A 106 8.95 -3.15 -13.03
C GLN A 106 7.75 -3.72 -12.26
N THR A 107 7.91 -4.87 -11.60
CA THR A 107 6.85 -5.62 -10.92
C THR A 107 7.07 -5.75 -9.42
N THR A 108 8.13 -5.12 -8.89
CA THR A 108 8.52 -5.15 -7.47
C THR A 108 8.20 -3.85 -6.74
N CYS A 109 7.43 -2.92 -7.33
CA CYS A 109 7.04 -1.69 -6.64
C CYS A 109 6.25 -1.98 -5.36
N GLY A 110 5.26 -2.88 -5.44
CA GLY A 110 4.48 -3.31 -4.28
C GLY A 110 5.32 -4.00 -3.21
N SER A 111 6.16 -4.97 -3.58
CA SER A 111 7.02 -5.66 -2.62
C SER A 111 8.08 -4.75 -2.01
N THR A 112 8.58 -3.76 -2.76
CA THR A 112 9.49 -2.73 -2.23
C THR A 112 8.77 -1.81 -1.26
N ALA A 113 7.56 -1.36 -1.57
CA ALA A 113 6.77 -0.53 -0.66
C ALA A 113 6.46 -1.26 0.66
N LEU A 114 6.08 -2.54 0.59
CA LEU A 114 5.84 -3.38 1.78
C LEU A 114 7.12 -3.61 2.59
N LEU A 115 8.26 -3.83 1.92
CA LEU A 115 9.55 -3.99 2.59
C LEU A 115 9.95 -2.72 3.35
N MET A 116 9.81 -1.54 2.72
CA MET A 116 10.11 -0.26 3.37
C MET A 116 9.12 0.06 4.49
N LEU A 117 7.84 -0.29 4.33
CA LEU A 117 6.83 -0.20 5.39
C LEU A 117 7.25 -1.02 6.61
N ALA A 118 7.59 -2.30 6.41
CA ALA A 118 8.01 -3.19 7.49
C ALA A 118 9.30 -2.71 8.16
N ALA A 119 10.30 -2.30 7.37
CA ALA A 119 11.57 -1.80 7.89
C ALA A 119 11.41 -0.50 8.70
N THR A 120 10.38 0.31 8.41
CA THR A 120 10.08 1.52 9.22
C THR A 120 9.62 1.16 10.63
N GLY A 121 8.94 0.02 10.80
CA GLY A 121 8.43 -0.46 12.09
C GLY A 121 9.30 -1.53 12.77
N ASP A 122 10.35 -2.02 12.12
CA ASP A 122 11.14 -3.17 12.56
C ASP A 122 12.64 -2.91 12.41
N ARG A 123 13.31 -2.69 13.54
CA ARG A 123 14.76 -2.42 13.57
C ARG A 123 15.60 -3.59 13.09
N VAL A 124 15.19 -4.83 13.39
CA VAL A 124 15.95 -6.02 12.98
C VAL A 124 15.96 -6.11 11.46
N LEU A 125 14.81 -5.84 10.82
CA LEU A 125 14.73 -5.80 9.36
C LEU A 125 15.55 -4.64 8.78
N ALA A 126 15.46 -3.44 9.37
CA ALA A 126 16.23 -2.28 8.93
C ALA A 126 17.74 -2.53 8.99
N ASP A 127 18.23 -3.06 10.12
CA ASP A 127 19.64 -3.36 10.34
C ASP A 127 20.15 -4.45 9.40
N TRP A 128 19.34 -5.49 9.15
CA TRP A 128 19.70 -6.53 8.19
C TRP A 128 19.74 -5.99 6.75
N LEU A 129 18.81 -5.13 6.35
CA LEU A 129 18.85 -4.50 5.03
C LEU A 129 20.12 -3.66 4.87
N GLU A 130 20.42 -2.80 5.84
CA GLU A 130 21.53 -1.86 5.79
C GLU A 130 22.90 -2.53 5.95
N HIS A 131 23.05 -3.43 6.91
CA HIS A 131 24.35 -3.99 7.29
C HIS A 131 24.48 -5.49 6.98
N GLY A 132 23.36 -6.20 6.76
CA GLY A 132 23.36 -7.65 6.57
C GLY A 132 23.55 -8.43 7.87
N THR A 133 23.37 -7.79 9.01
CA THR A 133 23.57 -8.37 10.34
C THR A 133 22.22 -8.66 11.00
N LEU A 134 22.16 -9.77 11.72
CA LEU A 134 21.09 -10.08 12.67
C LEU A 134 21.66 -10.13 14.09
N PRO A 135 20.89 -9.77 15.13
CA PRO A 135 21.30 -10.00 16.50
C PRO A 135 21.61 -11.50 16.72
N PRO A 136 22.76 -11.87 17.32
CA PRO A 136 23.16 -13.26 17.45
C PRO A 136 22.21 -14.09 18.33
N GLU A 137 21.56 -13.46 19.30
CA GLU A 137 20.55 -14.05 20.18
C GLU A 137 19.11 -14.02 19.61
N LEU A 138 18.92 -13.58 18.36
CA LEU A 138 17.60 -13.49 17.76
C LEU A 138 16.99 -14.89 17.59
N LEU A 139 15.87 -15.13 18.29
CA LEU A 139 15.14 -16.39 18.18
C LEU A 139 14.58 -16.57 16.75
N PRO A 140 14.55 -17.79 16.19
CA PRO A 140 14.10 -18.02 14.81
C PRO A 140 12.72 -17.45 14.48
N HIS A 141 11.77 -17.49 15.43
CA HIS A 141 10.42 -16.94 15.25
C HIS A 141 10.34 -15.40 15.35
N ARG A 142 11.44 -14.74 15.73
CA ARG A 142 11.59 -13.28 15.76
C ARG A 142 12.31 -12.74 14.54
N VAL A 143 12.80 -13.61 13.65
CA VAL A 143 13.36 -13.21 12.37
C VAL A 143 12.24 -12.58 11.52
N PRO A 144 12.43 -11.34 11.03
CA PRO A 144 11.46 -10.71 10.15
C PRO A 144 11.13 -11.58 8.93
N PRO A 145 9.85 -11.82 8.62
CA PRO A 145 9.44 -12.71 7.53
C PRO A 145 9.82 -12.19 6.14
N GLU A 146 10.22 -10.92 6.00
CA GLU A 146 10.72 -10.34 4.77
C GLU A 146 12.15 -10.79 4.43
N ILE A 147 12.89 -11.32 5.42
CA ILE A 147 14.25 -11.84 5.23
C ILE A 147 14.17 -13.22 4.60
N PRO A 148 14.74 -13.42 3.39
CA PRO A 148 14.72 -14.72 2.74
C PRO A 148 15.49 -15.76 3.60
N PRO A 149 14.96 -16.98 3.80
CA PRO A 149 15.66 -18.01 4.58
C PRO A 149 17.06 -18.32 4.07
N ALA A 150 17.26 -18.27 2.74
CA ALA A 150 18.56 -18.47 2.10
C ALA A 150 19.62 -17.40 2.46
N ALA A 151 19.21 -16.28 3.06
CA ALA A 151 20.09 -15.17 3.43
C ALA A 151 20.50 -15.18 4.91
N LEU A 152 20.01 -16.12 5.72
CA LEU A 152 20.25 -16.18 7.18
C LEU A 152 21.63 -16.74 7.59
N GLY A 153 22.35 -17.38 6.66
CA GLY A 153 23.66 -18.00 6.93
C GLY A 153 24.79 -17.57 6.01
N GLY A 154 24.56 -16.58 5.13
CA GLY A 154 25.57 -16.09 4.19
C GLY A 154 26.42 -14.99 4.79
N THR A 155 27.69 -14.90 4.39
CA THR A 155 28.52 -13.72 4.67
C THR A 155 27.97 -12.54 3.88
N ALA A 156 27.50 -11.51 4.59
CA ALA A 156 26.99 -10.31 3.95
C ALA A 156 28.13 -9.57 3.25
N GLN A 157 28.01 -9.38 1.94
CA GLN A 157 28.92 -8.49 1.22
C GLN A 157 28.76 -7.07 1.79
N PRO A 158 29.87 -6.38 2.14
CA PRO A 158 29.81 -5.02 2.63
C PRO A 158 29.54 -4.02 1.49
N GLY A 159 29.15 -2.81 1.89
CA GLY A 159 28.97 -1.68 0.98
C GLY A 159 27.72 -1.74 0.09
N PRO A 160 27.57 -0.76 -0.82
CA PRO A 160 26.32 -0.55 -1.57
C PRO A 160 25.89 -1.73 -2.46
N ALA A 161 26.84 -2.51 -2.98
CA ALA A 161 26.54 -3.70 -3.80
C ALA A 161 25.87 -4.81 -2.96
N GLY A 162 26.36 -5.04 -1.74
CA GLY A 162 25.75 -6.01 -0.83
C GLY A 162 24.37 -5.59 -0.35
N VAL A 163 24.17 -4.31 -0.09
CA VAL A 163 22.84 -3.77 0.25
C VAL A 163 21.86 -3.96 -0.91
N THR A 164 22.27 -3.63 -2.14
CA THR A 164 21.45 -3.84 -3.35
C THR A 164 21.06 -5.31 -3.52
N ALA A 165 21.98 -6.24 -3.26
CA ALA A 165 21.72 -7.67 -3.35
C ALA A 165 20.68 -8.14 -2.31
N ARG A 166 20.82 -7.71 -1.04
CA ARG A 166 19.86 -8.02 0.03
C ARG A 166 18.48 -7.43 -0.24
N LEU A 167 18.42 -6.16 -0.67
CA LEU A 167 17.18 -5.50 -1.08
C LEU A 167 16.49 -6.27 -2.20
N THR A 168 17.23 -6.66 -3.23
CA THR A 168 16.68 -7.43 -4.37
C THR A 168 16.14 -8.79 -3.91
N ALA A 169 16.88 -9.49 -3.05
CA ALA A 169 16.46 -10.79 -2.53
C ALA A 169 15.18 -10.68 -1.68
N ALA A 170 15.10 -9.69 -0.78
CA ALA A 170 13.93 -9.43 0.04
C ALA A 170 12.71 -9.01 -0.80
N GLN A 171 12.89 -8.13 -1.79
CA GLN A 171 11.81 -7.73 -2.70
C GLN A 171 11.23 -8.92 -3.47
N ARG A 172 12.07 -9.85 -3.93
CA ARG A 172 11.63 -11.08 -4.60
C ARG A 172 10.90 -12.00 -3.62
N HIS A 173 11.41 -12.15 -2.40
CA HIS A 173 10.78 -12.98 -1.36
C HIS A 173 9.39 -12.46 -1.00
N VAL A 174 9.25 -11.16 -0.72
CA VAL A 174 7.97 -10.51 -0.44
C VAL A 174 7.03 -10.60 -1.64
N ARG A 175 7.54 -10.41 -2.87
CA ARG A 175 6.73 -10.59 -4.09
C ARG A 175 6.13 -12.00 -4.15
N THR A 176 6.94 -13.04 -4.00
CA THR A 176 6.46 -14.43 -4.00
C THR A 176 5.35 -14.65 -2.98
N ARG A 177 5.48 -14.12 -1.75
CA ARG A 177 4.44 -14.20 -0.72
C ARG A 177 3.16 -13.47 -1.09
N THR A 178 3.28 -12.26 -1.63
CA THR A 178 2.11 -11.45 -2.04
C THR A 178 1.42 -11.99 -3.29
N SER A 179 2.14 -12.69 -4.16
CA SER A 179 1.56 -13.38 -5.32
C SER A 179 0.93 -14.72 -4.93
N ALA A 180 1.32 -15.33 -3.80
CA ALA A 180 0.74 -16.58 -3.34
C ALA A 180 -0.70 -16.38 -2.84
N ALA A 181 -1.57 -17.33 -3.19
CA ALA A 181 -2.97 -17.38 -2.77
C ALA A 181 -3.69 -16.02 -2.91
N ALA A 182 -3.50 -15.37 -4.06
CA ALA A 182 -4.08 -14.06 -4.33
C ALA A 182 -5.46 -14.16 -5.00
N LEU A 183 -5.74 -15.27 -5.69
CA LEU A 183 -7.03 -15.57 -6.33
C LEU A 183 -7.59 -16.87 -5.73
N GLY A 184 -7.76 -16.91 -4.40
CA GLY A 184 -8.04 -18.15 -3.68
C GLY A 184 -6.78 -19.02 -3.62
N PRO A 185 -6.81 -20.30 -4.06
CA PRO A 185 -5.60 -21.15 -4.09
C PRO A 185 -4.63 -20.79 -5.22
N ALA A 186 -5.08 -20.02 -6.22
CA ALA A 186 -4.27 -19.68 -7.39
C ALA A 186 -3.35 -18.47 -7.14
N PRO A 187 -2.14 -18.45 -7.74
CA PRO A 187 -1.24 -17.30 -7.63
C PRO A 187 -1.74 -16.12 -8.47
N TRP A 188 -1.32 -14.92 -8.09
CA TRP A 188 -1.47 -13.71 -8.90
C TRP A 188 -0.53 -13.76 -10.12
N PRO A 189 -0.96 -13.32 -11.31
CA PRO A 189 -0.08 -13.18 -12.45
C PRO A 189 1.10 -12.26 -12.13
N GLY A 190 2.33 -12.78 -12.25
CA GLY A 190 3.54 -12.02 -11.88
C GLY A 190 3.71 -10.71 -12.63
N SER A 191 3.16 -10.59 -13.85
CA SER A 191 3.18 -9.36 -14.67
C SER A 191 2.36 -8.22 -14.09
N LEU A 192 1.43 -8.50 -13.17
CA LEU A 192 0.52 -7.54 -12.56
C LEU A 192 0.98 -7.08 -11.16
N GLY A 193 2.22 -7.41 -10.77
CA GLY A 193 2.80 -6.94 -9.52
C GLY A 193 2.16 -7.56 -8.26
N THR A 194 1.81 -6.70 -7.29
CA THR A 194 1.26 -7.09 -5.97
C THR A 194 -0.18 -6.59 -5.86
N PRO A 195 -1.20 -7.45 -5.75
CA PRO A 195 -2.57 -6.99 -5.65
C PRO A 195 -2.90 -6.36 -4.27
N PRO A 196 -3.81 -5.37 -4.19
CA PRO A 196 -4.03 -4.60 -2.95
C PRO A 196 -4.45 -5.41 -1.72
N TRP A 197 -5.24 -6.47 -1.90
CA TRP A 197 -5.73 -7.29 -0.78
C TRP A 197 -4.63 -8.20 -0.21
N THR A 198 -3.72 -8.73 -1.04
CA THR A 198 -2.57 -9.48 -0.53
C THR A 198 -1.51 -8.55 0.03
N ALA A 199 -1.36 -7.34 -0.50
CA ALA A 199 -0.55 -6.31 0.13
C ALA A 199 -1.06 -5.98 1.54
N ALA A 200 -2.37 -5.80 1.72
CA ALA A 200 -2.97 -5.60 3.03
C ALA A 200 -2.71 -6.79 3.99
N ARG A 201 -2.79 -8.03 3.48
CA ARG A 201 -2.49 -9.24 4.25
C ARG A 201 -1.03 -9.34 4.70
N GLU A 202 -0.10 -8.99 3.82
CA GLU A 202 1.35 -9.10 4.08
C GLU A 202 1.95 -7.84 4.72
N ALA A 203 1.23 -6.71 4.73
CA ALA A 203 1.70 -5.47 5.34
C ALA A 203 1.87 -5.65 6.86
N ARG A 204 3.07 -5.33 7.34
CA ARG A 204 3.46 -5.55 8.72
C ARG A 204 3.98 -4.27 9.35
N PHE A 205 3.23 -3.73 10.30
CA PHE A 205 3.66 -2.60 11.12
C PHE A 205 3.15 -2.79 12.55
N PRO A 206 3.94 -2.50 13.60
CA PRO A 206 3.53 -2.73 14.98
C PRO A 206 2.19 -2.04 15.34
N GLY A 207 1.31 -2.78 16.02
CA GLY A 207 0.06 -2.24 16.57
C GLY A 207 -1.09 -2.04 15.56
N VAL A 208 -0.89 -2.35 14.27
CA VAL A 208 -1.91 -2.20 13.24
C VAL A 208 -2.06 -3.44 12.38
N ARG A 209 -3.27 -3.65 11.87
CA ARG A 209 -3.54 -4.51 10.71
C ARG A 209 -3.89 -3.61 9.54
N TYR A 210 -3.72 -4.11 8.32
CA TYR A 210 -4.05 -3.33 7.14
C TYR A 210 -5.27 -3.90 6.44
N ARG A 211 -6.13 -3.00 5.92
CA ARG A 211 -7.23 -3.33 5.02
C ARG A 211 -7.06 -2.63 3.68
N SER A 212 -7.49 -3.28 2.61
CA SER A 212 -7.44 -2.71 1.27
C SER A 212 -8.79 -2.04 0.94
N VAL A 213 -8.79 -0.77 0.54
CA VAL A 213 -10.00 -0.01 0.19
C VAL A 213 -9.84 0.64 -1.20
N PRO A 214 -10.74 0.34 -2.16
CA PRO A 214 -10.78 1.07 -3.44
C PRO A 214 -11.02 2.56 -3.21
N LEU A 215 -10.38 3.39 -4.04
CA LEU A 215 -10.50 4.84 -3.98
C LEU A 215 -10.81 5.39 -5.37
N ALA A 216 -11.80 6.28 -5.45
CA ALA A 216 -12.07 7.10 -6.63
C ALA A 216 -11.85 8.56 -6.21
N ASP A 217 -10.78 9.17 -6.71
CA ASP A 217 -10.23 10.46 -6.24
C ASP A 217 -11.12 11.67 -6.52
N THR A 218 -12.16 11.50 -7.34
CA THR A 218 -13.19 12.51 -7.62
C THR A 218 -14.34 12.56 -6.60
N THR A 219 -14.28 11.71 -5.57
CA THR A 219 -15.36 11.57 -4.59
C THR A 219 -15.02 12.25 -3.27
N ALA A 220 -16.04 12.77 -2.56
CA ALA A 220 -15.86 13.24 -1.18
C ALA A 220 -15.26 12.17 -0.26
N ARG A 221 -15.55 10.89 -0.53
CA ARG A 221 -14.96 9.74 0.15
C ARG A 221 -13.43 9.68 -0.01
N ALA A 222 -12.89 10.03 -1.18
CA ALA A 222 -11.44 10.03 -1.38
C ALA A 222 -10.73 11.04 -0.48
N ARG A 223 -11.28 12.26 -0.35
CA ARG A 223 -10.74 13.25 0.58
C ARG A 223 -10.69 12.71 2.02
N THR A 224 -11.75 12.07 2.48
CA THR A 224 -11.78 11.43 3.82
C THR A 224 -10.72 10.35 3.94
N LEU A 225 -10.59 9.47 2.94
CA LEU A 225 -9.60 8.40 2.95
C LEU A 225 -8.16 8.96 2.97
N LEU A 226 -7.83 9.92 2.11
CA LEU A 226 -6.51 10.56 2.08
C LEU A 226 -6.21 11.37 3.35
N THR A 227 -7.24 11.95 3.98
CA THR A 227 -7.09 12.59 5.30
C THR A 227 -6.75 11.55 6.37
N SER A 228 -7.37 10.36 6.33
CA SER A 228 -6.98 9.24 7.21
C SER A 228 -5.55 8.75 6.93
N VAL A 229 -5.11 8.73 5.66
CA VAL A 229 -3.71 8.44 5.29
C VAL A 229 -2.77 9.45 5.94
N HIS A 230 -3.07 10.74 5.79
CA HIS A 230 -2.28 11.82 6.38
C HIS A 230 -2.21 11.67 7.91
N GLY A 231 -3.35 11.48 8.58
CA GLY A 231 -3.39 11.22 10.01
C GLY A 231 -2.55 10.00 10.45
N ALA A 232 -2.59 8.90 9.70
CA ALA A 232 -1.76 7.73 9.96
C ALA A 232 -0.26 8.04 9.83
N THR A 233 0.14 8.76 8.80
CA THR A 233 1.55 9.15 8.61
C THR A 233 2.06 10.11 9.68
N LEU A 234 1.20 11.02 10.18
CA LEU A 234 1.52 11.86 11.34
C LEU A 234 1.69 11.05 12.62
N ALA A 235 0.94 9.96 12.76
CA ALA A 235 1.09 8.98 13.84
C ALA A 235 2.29 8.04 13.64
N GLY A 236 3.09 8.23 12.60
CA GLY A 236 4.28 7.41 12.33
C GLY A 236 4.00 6.11 11.56
N VAL A 237 2.76 5.88 11.10
CA VAL A 237 2.35 4.64 10.41
C VAL A 237 2.37 4.86 8.89
N PRO A 238 3.25 4.17 8.14
CA PRO A 238 3.26 4.25 6.68
C PRO A 238 2.02 3.59 6.06
N VAL A 239 1.61 4.07 4.89
CA VAL A 239 0.39 3.62 4.20
C VAL A 239 0.67 3.39 2.71
N PRO A 240 0.51 2.16 2.20
CA PRO A 240 0.64 1.90 0.76
C PRO A 240 -0.52 2.52 -0.02
N LEU A 241 -0.18 3.23 -1.09
CA LEU A 241 -1.12 3.82 -2.05
C LEU A 241 -0.88 3.18 -3.41
N TYR A 242 -1.94 2.70 -4.03
CA TYR A 242 -1.88 2.23 -5.40
C TYR A 242 -2.26 3.34 -6.35
N THR A 243 -1.50 3.43 -7.43
CA THR A 243 -1.68 4.47 -8.44
C THR A 243 -1.96 3.86 -9.80
N GLY A 244 -2.78 4.55 -10.58
CA GLY A 244 -3.29 4.07 -11.86
C GLY A 244 -3.60 5.19 -12.84
N GLY A 245 -3.99 4.77 -14.04
CA GLY A 245 -4.50 5.66 -15.07
C GLY A 245 -5.99 5.87 -14.91
N ASP A 246 -6.53 6.64 -15.85
CA ASP A 246 -7.92 7.04 -15.83
C ASP A 246 -8.84 5.92 -16.36
N LEU A 247 -10.00 5.72 -15.74
CA LEU A 247 -11.00 4.71 -16.13
C LEU A 247 -11.62 5.03 -17.49
N GLY A 248 -11.74 6.32 -17.83
CA GLY A 248 -12.29 6.80 -19.11
C GLY A 248 -11.45 6.44 -20.33
N ARG A 249 -10.21 5.96 -20.13
CA ARG A 249 -9.29 5.54 -21.21
C ARG A 249 -9.21 4.01 -21.39
N GLY A 250 -10.04 3.25 -20.67
CA GLY A 250 -10.22 1.81 -20.84
C GLY A 250 -9.98 0.99 -19.57
N LEU A 251 -10.58 -0.21 -19.51
CA LEU A 251 -10.45 -1.13 -18.35
C LEU A 251 -9.00 -1.58 -18.08
N THR A 252 -8.12 -1.49 -19.08
CA THR A 252 -6.70 -1.81 -18.92
C THR A 252 -5.95 -0.70 -18.17
N THR A 253 -6.32 0.57 -18.30
CA THR A 253 -5.67 1.70 -17.58
C THR A 253 -6.16 1.84 -16.14
N ALA A 254 -7.30 1.22 -15.82
CA ALA A 254 -7.96 1.16 -14.52
C ALA A 254 -7.23 0.36 -13.44
N VAL A 255 -6.44 -0.65 -13.84
CA VAL A 255 -5.84 -1.59 -12.91
C VAL A 255 -4.75 -0.86 -12.12
N PRO A 256 -4.65 -1.06 -10.79
CA PRO A 256 -3.51 -0.58 -10.02
C PRO A 256 -2.19 -0.97 -10.68
N ARG A 257 -1.43 0.01 -11.16
CA ARG A 257 -0.23 -0.23 -11.98
C ARG A 257 1.06 -0.03 -11.20
N HIS A 258 1.01 0.79 -10.16
CA HIS A 258 2.17 1.13 -9.36
C HIS A 258 1.78 1.30 -7.90
N VAL A 259 2.75 1.11 -7.01
CA VAL A 259 2.57 1.26 -5.57
C VAL A 259 3.59 2.26 -5.08
N VAL A 260 3.09 3.27 -4.37
CA VAL A 260 3.90 4.23 -3.63
C VAL A 260 3.57 4.10 -2.15
N LEU A 261 4.46 4.57 -1.28
CA LEU A 261 4.28 4.50 0.17
C LEU A 261 4.16 5.92 0.72
N ALA A 262 3.01 6.26 1.29
CA ALA A 262 2.91 7.44 2.14
C ALA A 262 3.68 7.15 3.43
N VAL A 263 4.74 7.92 3.68
CA VAL A 263 5.63 7.75 4.83
C VAL A 263 5.44 8.89 5.83
N PRO A 264 5.82 8.68 7.10
CA PRO A 264 5.89 9.77 8.07
C PRO A 264 6.73 10.94 7.55
N PRO A 265 6.34 12.19 7.85
CA PRO A 265 7.12 13.34 7.42
C PRO A 265 8.55 13.23 7.96
N PRO A 266 9.58 13.59 7.16
CA PRO A 266 10.95 13.60 7.64
C PRO A 266 11.08 14.42 8.92
N ALA A 267 11.89 13.97 9.88
CA ALA A 267 12.04 14.65 11.16
C ALA A 267 12.49 16.12 11.03
N ALA A 268 13.22 16.44 9.94
CA ALA A 268 13.70 17.77 9.62
C ALA A 268 12.66 18.66 8.89
N ALA A 269 11.49 18.12 8.53
CA ALA A 269 10.44 18.91 7.89
C ALA A 269 9.86 19.92 8.88
N ALA A 270 10.04 21.22 8.59
CA ALA A 270 9.67 22.33 9.47
C ALA A 270 8.23 22.26 9.98
N HIS A 271 7.30 21.81 9.12
CA HIS A 271 5.87 21.82 9.38
C HIS A 271 5.27 20.41 9.59
N ARG A 272 6.11 19.40 9.88
CA ARG A 272 5.72 18.01 10.24
C ARG A 272 4.47 17.50 9.49
N GLY A 273 4.54 17.47 8.16
CA GLY A 273 3.44 16.99 7.32
C GLY A 273 2.38 18.05 6.96
N HIS A 274 2.68 19.33 7.17
CA HIS A 274 1.93 20.45 6.61
C HIS A 274 2.88 21.35 5.80
N ASP A 275 2.35 22.29 5.03
CA ASP A 275 3.13 23.39 4.45
C ASP A 275 3.07 24.64 5.35
N ASP A 276 3.71 25.73 4.90
CA ASP A 276 3.76 27.00 5.63
C ASP A 276 2.35 27.61 5.88
N ALA A 277 1.38 27.27 5.03
CA ALA A 277 -0.02 27.69 5.13
C ALA A 277 -0.88 26.74 5.99
N GLY A 278 -0.28 25.68 6.57
CA GLY A 278 -0.98 24.70 7.38
C GLY A 278 -1.80 23.68 6.58
N ARG A 279 -1.60 23.59 5.26
CA ARG A 279 -2.28 22.61 4.41
C ARG A 279 -1.60 21.24 4.53
N PRO A 280 -2.35 20.13 4.52
CA PRO A 280 -1.80 18.79 4.70
C PRO A 280 -0.89 18.39 3.52
N VAL A 281 0.30 17.88 3.86
CA VAL A 281 1.32 17.40 2.92
C VAL A 281 1.62 15.92 3.20
N LEU A 282 1.42 15.09 2.18
CA LEU A 282 1.85 13.69 2.19
C LEU A 282 3.27 13.58 1.64
N HIS A 283 4.08 12.76 2.29
CA HIS A 283 5.42 12.41 1.82
C HIS A 283 5.34 11.03 1.15
N LEU A 284 5.48 10.99 -0.18
CA LEU A 284 5.28 9.78 -0.96
C LEU A 284 6.62 9.22 -1.42
N TYR A 285 7.01 8.08 -0.86
CA TYR A 285 8.12 7.28 -1.37
C TYR A 285 7.68 6.53 -2.63
N ASP A 286 8.36 6.81 -3.75
CA ASP A 286 8.24 6.11 -5.01
C ASP A 286 9.37 5.08 -5.17
N PRO A 287 9.06 3.76 -5.13
CA PRO A 287 10.04 2.71 -5.34
C PRO A 287 10.74 2.75 -6.71
N ALA A 288 10.11 3.33 -7.74
CA ALA A 288 10.66 3.37 -9.10
C ALA A 288 11.83 4.33 -9.22
N SER A 289 11.74 5.48 -8.57
CA SER A 289 12.83 6.46 -8.51
C SER A 289 13.71 6.30 -7.27
N GLY A 290 13.22 5.61 -6.22
CA GLY A 290 13.88 5.52 -4.93
C GLY A 290 13.91 6.87 -4.22
N ARG A 291 12.83 7.66 -4.32
CA ARG A 291 12.76 9.03 -3.81
C ARG A 291 11.46 9.29 -3.06
N VAL A 292 11.49 10.21 -2.10
CA VAL A 292 10.31 10.73 -1.39
C VAL A 292 9.94 12.10 -1.95
N TYR A 293 8.68 12.30 -2.29
CA TYR A 293 8.17 13.58 -2.78
C TYR A 293 7.17 14.15 -1.76
N PRO A 294 7.32 15.41 -1.32
CA PRO A 294 6.25 16.11 -0.64
C PRO A 294 5.17 16.47 -1.67
N VAL A 295 3.91 16.17 -1.36
CA VAL A 295 2.75 16.46 -2.22
C VAL A 295 1.62 16.99 -1.35
N LEU A 296 1.01 18.10 -1.75
CA LEU A 296 -0.17 18.59 -1.06
C LEU A 296 -1.30 17.57 -1.24
N LEU A 297 -2.06 17.28 -0.18
CA LEU A 297 -3.15 16.31 -0.27
C LEU A 297 -4.15 16.70 -1.36
N ASP A 298 -4.44 17.98 -1.50
CA ASP A 298 -5.36 18.50 -2.54
C ASP A 298 -4.84 18.28 -3.96
N GLU A 299 -3.52 18.20 -4.18
CA GLU A 299 -2.94 17.90 -5.50
C GLU A 299 -3.13 16.42 -5.91
N LEU A 300 -3.54 15.56 -4.97
CA LEU A 300 -3.85 14.16 -5.23
C LEU A 300 -5.33 13.92 -5.57
N LEU A 301 -6.19 14.93 -5.42
CA LEU A 301 -7.61 14.88 -5.73
C LEU A 301 -7.86 15.46 -7.12
N ASP A 302 -8.85 14.90 -7.84
CA ASP A 302 -9.32 15.41 -9.14
C ASP A 302 -8.21 15.66 -10.18
N ARG A 303 -7.13 14.88 -10.16
CA ARG A 303 -5.94 15.19 -10.97
C ARG A 303 -6.06 14.67 -12.40
N GLU A 304 -5.78 15.52 -13.39
CA GLU A 304 -5.97 15.16 -14.81
C GLU A 304 -4.72 14.59 -15.52
N GLY A 305 -3.52 14.84 -15.00
CA GLY A 305 -2.26 14.53 -15.71
C GLY A 305 -1.17 14.03 -14.78
N PRO A 306 -0.18 13.25 -15.29
CA PRO A 306 0.75 12.40 -14.52
C PRO A 306 1.61 13.12 -13.48
N HIS A 307 2.00 12.41 -12.41
CA HIS A 307 2.75 12.99 -11.28
C HIS A 307 3.95 12.14 -10.87
N PRO A 308 5.17 12.70 -10.70
CA PRO A 308 6.37 11.94 -10.33
C PRO A 308 6.23 11.15 -9.03
N ALA A 309 5.59 11.75 -8.01
CA ALA A 309 5.35 11.10 -6.73
C ALA A 309 4.42 9.89 -6.80
N LEU A 310 3.71 9.71 -7.92
CA LEU A 310 2.80 8.60 -8.19
C LEU A 310 3.37 7.68 -9.27
N GLY A 311 4.70 7.64 -9.44
CA GLY A 311 5.39 6.83 -10.44
C GLY A 311 5.06 7.23 -11.89
N GLY A 312 4.60 8.47 -12.10
CA GLY A 312 4.15 8.96 -13.41
C GLY A 312 2.70 8.61 -13.76
N TRP A 313 1.90 8.10 -12.82
CA TRP A 313 0.46 7.83 -13.00
C TRP A 313 -0.42 9.03 -12.69
N SER A 314 -1.73 8.95 -12.95
CA SER A 314 -2.72 10.06 -12.84
C SER A 314 -3.58 10.05 -11.57
N HIS A 315 -3.80 8.90 -10.95
CA HIS A 315 -4.73 8.82 -9.83
C HIS A 315 -4.21 7.90 -8.73
N VAL A 316 -4.59 8.18 -7.49
CA VAL A 316 -4.62 7.16 -6.43
C VAL A 316 -5.91 6.39 -6.61
N VAL A 317 -5.83 5.07 -6.78
CA VAL A 317 -7.00 4.22 -7.09
C VAL A 317 -7.32 3.21 -5.99
N TRP A 318 -6.41 3.04 -5.04
CA TRP A 318 -6.58 2.14 -3.90
C TRP A 318 -5.69 2.59 -2.74
N VAL A 319 -6.17 2.36 -1.52
CA VAL A 319 -5.43 2.63 -0.28
C VAL A 319 -5.38 1.37 0.56
N VAL A 320 -4.22 1.06 1.13
CA VAL A 320 -4.05 -0.01 2.12
C VAL A 320 -3.96 0.64 3.50
N LEU A 321 -5.10 0.80 4.16
CA LEU A 321 -5.24 1.60 5.39
C LEU A 321 -4.90 0.79 6.63
N PRO A 322 -4.18 1.38 7.60
CA PRO A 322 -3.98 0.79 8.91
C PRO A 322 -5.26 0.89 9.75
N GLU A 323 -5.50 -0.15 10.53
CA GLU A 323 -6.54 -0.26 11.55
C GLU A 323 -5.87 -0.69 12.87
N PRO A 324 -6.11 0.00 13.98
CA PRO A 324 -5.58 -0.43 15.27
C PRO A 324 -5.99 -1.86 15.60
N VAL A 325 -5.04 -2.66 16.09
CA VAL A 325 -5.38 -3.94 16.69
C VAL A 325 -5.89 -3.63 18.10
N HIS A 326 -7.21 -3.69 18.29
CA HIS A 326 -7.78 -3.63 19.63
C HIS A 326 -7.31 -4.84 20.45
N ALA A 327 -6.93 -4.61 21.70
CA ALA A 327 -6.42 -5.64 22.60
C ALA A 327 -7.50 -6.67 23.03
N ASP A 328 -8.75 -6.51 22.60
CA ASP A 328 -9.90 -7.28 23.06
C ASP A 328 -10.15 -8.60 22.28
N ALA A 329 -9.10 -9.23 21.74
CA ALA A 329 -9.22 -10.51 21.04
C ALA A 329 -8.04 -11.45 21.33
N ALA A 330 -7.75 -11.65 22.62
CA ALA A 330 -6.93 -12.74 23.13
C ALA A 330 -7.78 -13.63 24.03
#